data_AF-A0A357BYM4-F1
#
_entry.id   AF-A0A357BYM4-F1
#
_cell.length_a   1.000
_cell.length_b   1.000
_cell.length_c   1.000
_cell.angle_alpha   90.00
_cell.angle_beta   90.00
_cell.angle_gamma   90.00
#
_symmetry.space_group_name_H-M   'P 1'
#
loop_
_entity.id
_entity.type
_entity.pdbx_description
1 polymer ?
#
loop_
_entity_poly.entity_id
_entity_poly.type
_entity_poly.pdbx_seq_one_letter_code
_entity_poly.pdbx_strand_id
1 'polypeptide(L)'
;MKKSRFLVVALLLCSLVSMSFAGNSMFFSAGDSDDPSGTSANWNNLTAWMDFNNTGGHFDPAYIPSAANGDNVFVMDGWNWGSDPMANTAIVNTDASTLGLWIGYWGCAGSMQLDTGANLAVTNQSTIGINGNAAVTQNAGTFSSNGVRIGGDTTINLNGGQMTARSDGFVVGDAGGGNVTMNQTGGTLTTNAFAVGKTGSTGIYNMTGGTLNGVQYGGNFYIGAIGSGAGSVQSEFNLGDAAGTGTIQMSQDASLAIDSRNSMLRGWGTFDLGGAGSTAARLWNDGVVKADGYGTDRDLNLSQFNHVETYSTINTTTNGWYAVNHGRLLLPAVAVVAGNGSYNWGDDAYFTSTNLVNSFRVTFTGASEGDISAALLAEDRSDVAAHNGLAFVGIWSIDQLAFVAADIAFRYDDAKAAELGIDESLLNVYKLVNGAWAVLPGTTNLLANQISISTDSFGTFAVGAVVPEPVTLVLLGIGAVILRKRSR
;
A
#
# COMPACT_ATOMS: atom_id res chain seq x y z
N MET A 1 -42.39 38.94 -48.79
CA MET A 1 -41.30 38.11 -48.22
C MET A 1 -40.20 39.00 -47.64
N LYS A 2 -40.25 39.40 -46.35
CA LYS A 2 -39.16 40.13 -45.65
C LYS A 2 -39.36 40.24 -44.11
N LYS A 3 -39.97 39.24 -43.48
CA LYS A 3 -40.23 39.26 -42.01
C LYS A 3 -39.83 37.99 -41.23
N SER A 4 -39.25 36.96 -41.84
CA SER A 4 -38.89 35.72 -41.13
C SER A 4 -37.42 35.60 -40.71
N ARG A 5 -36.54 36.57 -41.04
CA ARG A 5 -35.10 36.49 -40.70
C ARG A 5 -34.72 37.11 -39.35
N PHE A 6 -35.62 37.86 -38.70
CA PHE A 6 -35.34 38.48 -37.40
C PHE A 6 -35.61 37.54 -36.21
N LEU A 7 -36.52 36.57 -36.37
CA LEU A 7 -36.86 35.63 -35.29
C LEU A 7 -35.79 34.55 -35.10
N VAL A 8 -35.12 34.13 -36.18
CA VAL A 8 -34.06 33.10 -36.13
C VAL A 8 -32.77 33.64 -35.50
N VAL A 9 -32.47 34.93 -35.67
CA VAL A 9 -31.29 35.57 -35.04
C VAL A 9 -31.53 35.85 -33.56
N ALA A 10 -32.77 36.16 -33.15
CA ALA A 10 -33.12 36.32 -31.73
C ALA A 10 -33.13 34.96 -30.97
N LEU A 11 -33.56 33.88 -31.62
CA LEU A 11 -33.48 32.53 -31.05
C LEU A 11 -32.05 31.97 -31.01
N LEU A 12 -31.16 32.32 -31.95
CA LEU A 12 -29.73 31.97 -31.89
C LEU A 12 -28.93 32.81 -30.88
N LEU A 13 -29.36 34.04 -30.54
CA LEU A 13 -28.73 34.81 -29.47
C LEU A 13 -29.17 34.36 -28.07
N CYS A 14 -30.35 33.75 -27.92
CA CYS A 14 -30.79 33.16 -26.66
C CYS A 14 -30.16 31.80 -26.35
N SER A 15 -29.54 31.12 -27.32
CA SER A 15 -28.78 29.87 -27.11
C SER A 15 -27.31 30.10 -26.69
N LEU A 16 -26.91 31.35 -26.43
CA LEU A 16 -25.58 31.72 -25.95
C LEU A 16 -25.62 32.43 -24.57
N VAL A 17 -26.73 32.26 -23.84
CA VAL A 17 -26.78 32.65 -22.43
C VAL A 17 -26.10 31.56 -21.61
N SER A 18 -24.85 31.77 -21.21
CA SER A 18 -24.25 31.02 -20.12
C SER A 18 -25.07 31.32 -18.86
N MET A 19 -25.97 30.42 -18.48
CA MET A 19 -26.68 30.52 -17.21
C MET A 19 -25.72 30.08 -16.11
N SER A 20 -25.18 31.07 -15.39
CA SER A 20 -24.47 30.85 -14.13
C SER A 20 -25.51 30.64 -13.05
N PHE A 21 -25.64 29.41 -12.55
CA PHE A 21 -26.48 29.10 -11.40
C PHE A 21 -25.62 29.20 -10.14
N ALA A 22 -25.55 30.37 -9.52
CA ALA A 22 -24.86 30.49 -8.24
C ALA A 22 -25.62 29.70 -7.16
N GLY A 23 -25.09 28.55 -6.74
CA GLY A 23 -25.53 27.84 -5.54
C GLY A 23 -26.44 26.63 -5.76
N ASN A 24 -26.45 26.02 -6.95
CA ASN A 24 -27.23 24.81 -7.21
C ASN A 24 -26.30 23.58 -7.29
N SER A 25 -26.67 22.50 -6.59
CA SER A 25 -26.05 21.18 -6.81
C SER A 25 -26.61 20.56 -8.10
N MET A 26 -25.74 20.01 -8.95
CA MET A 26 -26.12 19.41 -10.23
C MET A 26 -26.08 17.89 -10.16
N PHE A 27 -27.17 17.26 -10.60
CA PHE A 27 -27.34 15.81 -10.61
C PHE A 27 -27.43 15.30 -12.03
N PHE A 28 -26.71 14.21 -12.30
CA PHE A 28 -26.74 13.51 -13.57
C PHE A 28 -27.15 12.06 -13.31
N SER A 29 -28.27 11.66 -13.89
CA SER A 29 -28.70 10.26 -14.00
C SER A 29 -28.66 9.89 -15.47
N ALA A 30 -27.93 8.84 -15.81
CA ALA A 30 -27.97 8.34 -17.17
C ALA A 30 -29.21 7.43 -17.34
N GLY A 31 -30.06 7.79 -18.30
CA GLY A 31 -31.01 6.96 -19.06
C GLY A 31 -31.81 5.85 -18.35
N ASP A 32 -33.14 5.96 -18.48
CA ASP A 32 -34.13 4.91 -18.24
C ASP A 32 -33.79 3.59 -18.99
N SER A 33 -34.16 2.44 -18.41
CA SER A 33 -33.76 1.08 -18.82
C SER A 33 -34.32 0.58 -20.15
N ASP A 34 -35.00 1.43 -20.92
CA ASP A 34 -35.76 1.04 -22.13
C ASP A 34 -35.07 1.40 -23.46
N ASP A 35 -33.90 2.04 -23.45
CA ASP A 35 -33.05 2.23 -24.65
C ASP A 35 -31.76 1.40 -24.57
N PRO A 36 -31.72 0.20 -25.17
CA PRO A 36 -30.52 -0.65 -25.20
C PRO A 36 -29.42 -0.13 -26.13
N SER A 37 -29.56 1.04 -26.75
CA SER A 37 -28.51 1.66 -27.57
C SER A 37 -27.61 2.59 -26.74
N GLY A 38 -26.73 1.98 -25.94
CA GLY A 38 -25.79 2.67 -25.04
C GLY A 38 -25.00 3.81 -25.70
N THR A 39 -25.46 5.04 -25.51
CA THR A 39 -24.72 6.25 -25.88
C THR A 39 -23.96 6.77 -24.66
N SER A 40 -22.65 6.61 -24.67
CA SER A 40 -21.73 7.37 -23.80
C SER A 40 -21.99 8.87 -23.98
N ALA A 41 -22.33 9.59 -22.91
CA ALA A 41 -22.43 11.04 -22.95
C ALA A 41 -21.02 11.65 -23.08
N ASN A 42 -20.75 12.37 -24.17
CA ASN A 42 -19.50 13.12 -24.39
C ASN A 42 -19.66 14.57 -23.88
N TRP A 43 -18.80 15.00 -22.95
CA TRP A 43 -18.99 16.25 -22.18
C TRP A 43 -18.11 17.37 -22.70
N ASN A 44 -18.50 18.02 -23.80
CA ASN A 44 -17.69 19.10 -24.39
C ASN A 44 -17.81 20.47 -23.66
N ASN A 45 -18.63 20.58 -22.60
CA ASN A 45 -18.77 21.77 -21.74
C ASN A 45 -19.52 21.41 -20.44
N LEU A 46 -18.84 21.43 -19.29
CA LEU A 46 -19.46 21.28 -17.95
C LEU A 46 -20.08 22.60 -17.47
N THR A 47 -20.97 23.19 -18.28
CA THR A 47 -21.84 24.30 -17.87
C THR A 47 -23.29 23.88 -18.00
N ALA A 48 -23.84 23.39 -16.89
CA ALA A 48 -25.26 23.15 -16.62
C ALA A 48 -26.00 22.18 -17.55
N TRP A 49 -26.26 20.96 -17.08
CA TRP A 49 -27.36 20.13 -17.58
C TRP A 49 -27.95 19.25 -16.46
N MET A 50 -29.27 19.05 -16.46
CA MET A 50 -30.01 18.18 -15.55
C MET A 50 -30.95 17.33 -16.41
N ASP A 51 -31.09 16.04 -16.11
CA ASP A 51 -32.31 15.30 -16.46
C ASP A 51 -32.67 14.33 -15.32
N PHE A 52 -33.88 14.51 -14.78
CA PHE A 52 -34.51 13.58 -13.84
C PHE A 52 -35.80 13.13 -14.51
N ASN A 53 -35.76 12.00 -15.20
CA ASN A 53 -36.97 11.30 -15.55
C ASN A 53 -37.01 9.92 -14.89
N ASN A 54 -37.93 9.85 -13.92
CA ASN A 54 -38.86 8.75 -13.70
C ASN A 54 -38.31 7.41 -13.21
N THR A 55 -38.40 7.17 -11.89
CA THR A 55 -39.11 6.02 -11.29
C THR A 55 -38.99 6.02 -9.76
N GLY A 56 -39.91 6.71 -9.07
CA GLY A 56 -40.34 6.38 -7.69
C GLY A 56 -39.38 6.53 -6.50
N GLY A 57 -38.08 6.75 -6.69
CA GLY A 57 -37.12 7.01 -5.61
C GLY A 57 -37.11 8.47 -5.19
N HIS A 58 -37.64 8.77 -3.99
CA HIS A 58 -37.61 10.12 -3.43
C HIS A 58 -36.17 10.42 -2.92
N PHE A 59 -35.34 11.09 -3.72
CA PHE A 59 -34.09 11.65 -3.25
C PHE A 59 -34.41 12.90 -2.42
N ASP A 60 -34.13 12.87 -1.11
CA ASP A 60 -34.38 14.00 -0.21
C ASP A 60 -33.24 15.03 -0.33
N PRO A 61 -33.47 16.23 -0.89
CA PRO A 61 -32.45 17.26 -1.01
C PRO A 61 -31.92 17.75 0.36
N ALA A 62 -32.61 17.45 1.46
CA ALA A 62 -32.19 17.86 2.81
C ALA A 62 -30.87 17.22 3.28
N TYR A 63 -30.39 16.16 2.61
CA TYR A 63 -29.14 15.48 2.95
C TYR A 63 -27.95 15.86 2.06
N ILE A 64 -28.12 16.76 1.09
CA ILE A 64 -26.98 17.33 0.36
C ILE A 64 -26.19 18.21 1.34
N PRO A 65 -24.86 18.02 1.50
CA PRO A 65 -24.05 18.91 2.34
C PRO A 65 -24.34 20.36 1.98
N SER A 66 -24.84 21.14 2.94
CA SER A 66 -25.47 22.44 2.68
C SER A 66 -24.63 23.28 1.71
N ALA A 67 -25.22 23.58 0.54
CA ALA A 67 -24.62 24.26 -0.61
C ALA A 67 -24.34 25.74 -0.34
N ALA A 68 -23.66 26.06 0.76
CA ALA A 68 -23.49 27.43 1.19
C ALA A 68 -22.65 28.28 0.21
N ASN A 69 -21.84 27.71 -0.70
CA ASN A 69 -21.07 28.46 -1.72
C ASN A 69 -20.46 27.60 -2.87
N GLY A 70 -21.27 26.97 -3.75
CA GLY A 70 -20.78 26.49 -5.07
C GLY A 70 -21.38 25.21 -5.63
N ASP A 71 -21.09 24.93 -6.91
CA ASP A 71 -21.72 23.87 -7.71
C ASP A 71 -21.08 22.51 -7.45
N ASN A 72 -21.85 21.60 -6.88
CA ASN A 72 -21.49 20.20 -6.64
C ASN A 72 -21.89 19.33 -7.84
N VAL A 73 -21.02 18.41 -8.27
CA VAL A 73 -21.30 17.47 -9.38
C VAL A 73 -21.44 16.04 -8.87
N PHE A 74 -22.56 15.41 -9.17
CA PHE A 74 -22.83 14.00 -8.86
C PHE A 74 -22.87 13.16 -10.13
N VAL A 75 -21.96 12.18 -10.24
CA VAL A 75 -21.91 11.17 -11.31
C VAL A 75 -22.49 9.88 -10.75
N MET A 76 -23.75 9.59 -11.12
CA MET A 76 -24.47 8.41 -10.64
C MET A 76 -25.14 7.70 -11.82
N ASP A 77 -25.17 6.39 -11.76
CA ASP A 77 -25.94 5.51 -12.63
C ASP A 77 -27.06 4.93 -11.77
N GLY A 78 -28.31 5.28 -12.10
CA GLY A 78 -29.60 4.85 -11.52
C GLY A 78 -29.67 4.46 -10.04
N TRP A 79 -30.64 5.00 -9.30
CA TRP A 79 -31.03 4.44 -7.98
C TRP A 79 -31.82 3.13 -8.18
N ASN A 80 -31.19 2.09 -8.74
CA ASN A 80 -31.85 0.81 -8.92
C ASN A 80 -31.21 -0.21 -8.00
N TRP A 81 -32.01 -0.74 -7.07
CA TRP A 81 -31.61 -1.79 -6.11
C TRP A 81 -31.33 -3.16 -6.78
N GLY A 82 -31.29 -3.18 -8.12
CA GLY A 82 -30.92 -4.33 -8.94
C GLY A 82 -29.47 -4.22 -9.40
N SER A 83 -28.81 -5.36 -9.54
CA SER A 83 -27.41 -5.56 -9.90
C SER A 83 -27.05 -5.15 -11.34
N ASP A 84 -27.48 -3.95 -11.75
CA ASP A 84 -27.08 -3.11 -12.88
C ASP A 84 -25.59 -2.71 -13.01
N PRO A 85 -24.61 -3.50 -13.47
CA PRO A 85 -23.23 -3.01 -13.55
C PRO A 85 -23.10 -1.80 -14.49
N MET A 86 -22.89 -0.62 -13.89
CA MET A 86 -22.24 0.58 -14.47
C MET A 86 -22.42 0.75 -15.99
N ALA A 87 -23.65 0.90 -16.46
CA ALA A 87 -23.92 0.97 -17.89
C ALA A 87 -23.40 2.27 -18.52
N ASN A 88 -23.22 3.32 -17.71
CA ASN A 88 -22.93 4.66 -18.19
C ASN A 88 -21.65 5.26 -17.60
N THR A 89 -20.71 5.63 -18.47
CA THR A 89 -19.45 6.31 -18.13
C THR A 89 -19.51 7.78 -18.52
N ALA A 90 -19.27 8.67 -17.56
CA ALA A 90 -19.09 10.10 -17.83
C ALA A 90 -17.69 10.36 -18.41
N ILE A 91 -17.61 10.89 -19.63
CA ILE A 91 -16.34 11.17 -20.32
C ILE A 91 -16.00 12.66 -20.23
N VAL A 92 -14.98 13.01 -19.45
CA VAL A 92 -14.45 14.38 -19.36
C VAL A 92 -13.34 14.54 -20.40
N ASN A 93 -13.62 15.26 -21.48
CA ASN A 93 -12.72 15.45 -22.62
C ASN A 93 -12.37 16.92 -22.90
N THR A 94 -12.85 17.84 -22.06
CA THR A 94 -12.51 19.27 -22.06
C THR A 94 -12.24 19.76 -20.64
N ASP A 95 -11.71 20.97 -20.51
CA ASP A 95 -11.49 21.62 -19.22
C ASP A 95 -12.82 21.86 -18.48
N ALA A 96 -12.83 21.56 -17.18
CA ALA A 96 -13.98 21.68 -16.31
C ALA A 96 -13.57 22.02 -14.87
N SER A 97 -14.45 22.68 -14.14
CA SER A 97 -14.28 22.89 -12.71
C SER A 97 -15.59 22.74 -11.94
N THR A 98 -15.49 22.33 -10.69
CA THR A 98 -16.62 22.15 -9.77
C THR A 98 -16.17 22.41 -8.33
N LEU A 99 -17.09 22.69 -7.42
CA LEU A 99 -16.78 22.79 -6.00
C LEU A 99 -16.44 21.40 -5.45
N GLY A 100 -17.34 20.43 -5.61
CA GLY A 100 -17.14 19.07 -5.14
C GLY A 100 -17.55 18.07 -6.21
N LEU A 101 -16.95 16.88 -6.16
CA LEU A 101 -17.22 15.79 -7.09
C LEU A 101 -17.61 14.54 -6.31
N TRP A 102 -18.75 13.96 -6.63
CA TRP A 102 -19.23 12.70 -6.07
C TRP A 102 -19.45 11.70 -7.18
N ILE A 103 -18.84 10.51 -7.10
CA ILE A 103 -19.01 9.44 -8.08
C ILE A 103 -19.48 8.21 -7.33
N GLY A 104 -20.60 7.59 -7.72
CA GLY A 104 -21.08 6.34 -7.09
C GLY A 104 -21.33 6.47 -5.59
N TYR A 105 -22.28 7.33 -5.19
CA TYR A 105 -22.54 7.68 -3.79
C TYR A 105 -23.91 7.13 -3.32
N TRP A 106 -24.02 6.79 -2.03
CA TRP A 106 -25.28 6.32 -1.39
C TRP A 106 -25.99 5.17 -2.11
N GLY A 107 -25.26 4.10 -2.36
CA GLY A 107 -25.79 2.87 -2.95
C GLY A 107 -25.91 2.94 -4.47
N CYS A 108 -25.58 4.07 -5.09
CA CYS A 108 -25.54 4.21 -6.53
C CYS A 108 -24.18 3.76 -7.08
N ALA A 109 -24.19 3.26 -8.31
CA ALA A 109 -22.98 3.09 -9.10
C ALA A 109 -22.59 4.42 -9.78
N GLY A 110 -21.35 4.58 -10.22
CA GLY A 110 -20.96 5.70 -11.09
C GLY A 110 -19.61 5.49 -11.75
N SER A 111 -19.47 5.85 -13.03
CA SER A 111 -18.21 5.72 -13.75
C SER A 111 -17.78 7.04 -14.40
N MET A 112 -16.46 7.31 -14.38
CA MET A 112 -15.86 8.47 -15.03
C MET A 112 -14.58 8.08 -15.79
N GLN A 113 -14.40 8.67 -16.96
CA GLN A 113 -13.16 8.63 -17.73
C GLN A 113 -12.63 10.05 -17.97
N LEU A 114 -11.34 10.26 -17.74
CA LEU A 114 -10.64 11.50 -18.08
C LEU A 114 -9.73 11.28 -19.31
N ASP A 115 -10.03 11.99 -20.38
CA ASP A 115 -9.35 11.88 -21.68
C ASP A 115 -8.12 12.80 -21.79
N THR A 116 -7.32 12.55 -22.83
CA THR A 116 -6.11 13.32 -23.12
C THR A 116 -6.42 14.81 -23.31
N GLY A 117 -5.72 15.64 -22.54
CA GLY A 117 -5.78 17.10 -22.64
C GLY A 117 -6.87 17.75 -21.78
N ALA A 118 -7.75 16.97 -21.15
CA ALA A 118 -8.77 17.51 -20.24
C ALA A 118 -8.18 17.88 -18.88
N ASN A 119 -8.61 19.01 -18.33
CA ASN A 119 -8.31 19.42 -16.95
C ASN A 119 -9.60 19.49 -16.12
N LEU A 120 -9.75 18.60 -15.13
CA LEU A 120 -10.84 18.62 -14.16
C LEU A 120 -10.34 19.16 -12.81
N ALA A 121 -10.84 20.32 -12.41
CA ALA A 121 -10.49 20.97 -11.15
C ALA A 121 -11.66 20.99 -10.15
N VAL A 122 -11.50 20.28 -9.04
CA VAL A 122 -12.43 20.23 -7.91
C VAL A 122 -11.89 21.10 -6.78
N THR A 123 -12.54 22.24 -6.48
CA THR A 123 -11.97 23.24 -5.56
C THR A 123 -12.15 22.92 -4.08
N ASN A 124 -12.96 21.91 -3.75
CA ASN A 124 -13.12 21.32 -2.44
C ASN A 124 -12.72 19.83 -2.51
N GLN A 125 -13.62 18.90 -2.16
CA GLN A 125 -13.31 17.49 -2.01
C GLN A 125 -13.94 16.64 -3.11
N SER A 126 -13.23 15.60 -3.51
CA SER A 126 -13.74 14.53 -4.37
C SER A 126 -14.01 13.28 -3.52
N THR A 127 -15.24 12.79 -3.61
CA THR A 127 -15.73 11.60 -2.93
C THR A 127 -16.09 10.55 -3.98
N ILE A 128 -15.40 9.41 -3.96
CA ILE A 128 -15.53 8.39 -5.00
C ILE A 128 -15.93 7.09 -4.31
N GLY A 129 -17.13 6.59 -4.59
CA GLY A 129 -17.61 5.30 -4.10
C GLY A 129 -18.09 5.26 -2.66
N ILE A 130 -18.13 6.36 -1.90
CA ILE A 130 -18.51 6.27 -0.48
C ILE A 130 -19.97 5.79 -0.35
N ASN A 131 -20.15 4.64 0.31
CA ASN A 131 -21.39 3.89 0.41
C ASN A 131 -21.98 3.42 -0.93
N GLY A 132 -21.20 3.35 -2.01
CA GLY A 132 -21.65 2.93 -3.34
C GLY A 132 -20.53 2.27 -4.14
N ASN A 133 -20.68 2.21 -5.46
CA ASN A 133 -19.69 1.60 -6.35
C ASN A 133 -19.18 2.64 -7.34
N ALA A 134 -17.87 2.77 -7.51
CA ALA A 134 -17.31 3.70 -8.47
C ALA A 134 -16.21 3.10 -9.35
N ALA A 135 -16.12 3.59 -10.58
CA ALA A 135 -15.08 3.20 -11.52
C ALA A 135 -14.51 4.44 -12.20
N VAL A 136 -13.26 4.79 -11.91
CA VAL A 136 -12.59 5.96 -12.51
C VAL A 136 -11.40 5.51 -13.33
N THR A 137 -11.31 5.96 -14.58
CA THR A 137 -10.14 5.72 -15.43
C THR A 137 -9.54 7.04 -15.89
N GLN A 138 -8.26 7.24 -15.62
CA GLN A 138 -7.49 8.39 -16.09
C GLN A 138 -6.36 7.90 -16.99
N ASN A 139 -6.50 8.12 -18.30
CA ASN A 139 -5.49 7.74 -19.29
C ASN A 139 -4.46 8.86 -19.53
N ALA A 140 -4.87 10.11 -19.31
CA ALA A 140 -4.06 11.31 -19.49
C ALA A 140 -4.74 12.51 -18.78
N GLY A 141 -4.40 13.75 -19.14
CA GLY A 141 -5.04 14.95 -18.58
C GLY A 141 -4.63 15.26 -17.14
N THR A 142 -5.34 16.20 -16.51
CA THR A 142 -5.12 16.64 -15.13
C THR A 142 -6.40 16.54 -14.31
N PHE A 143 -6.38 15.76 -13.23
CA PHE A 143 -7.40 15.79 -12.20
C PHE A 143 -6.82 16.46 -10.95
N SER A 144 -7.46 17.50 -10.43
CA SER A 144 -7.02 18.14 -9.19
C SER A 144 -8.16 18.33 -8.21
N SER A 145 -7.92 18.03 -6.93
CA SER A 145 -8.86 18.25 -5.84
C SER A 145 -8.13 18.73 -4.58
N ASN A 146 -8.82 19.36 -3.63
CA ASN A 146 -8.21 19.59 -2.31
C ASN A 146 -8.04 18.28 -1.53
N GLY A 147 -8.95 17.33 -1.73
CA GLY A 147 -8.88 16.01 -1.12
C GLY A 147 -9.56 14.97 -1.99
N VAL A 148 -9.03 13.76 -2.01
CA VAL A 148 -9.66 12.63 -2.72
C VAL A 148 -9.87 11.51 -1.72
N ARG A 149 -11.13 11.13 -1.53
CA ARG A 149 -11.55 10.05 -0.64
C ARG A 149 -12.26 8.98 -1.42
N ILE A 150 -11.79 7.76 -1.32
CA ILE A 150 -12.25 6.64 -2.14
C ILE A 150 -12.77 5.56 -1.21
N GLY A 151 -14.05 5.21 -1.27
CA GLY A 151 -14.69 4.20 -0.42
C GLY A 151 -15.53 3.19 -1.23
N GLY A 152 -16.30 2.36 -0.54
CA GLY A 152 -17.20 1.40 -1.17
C GLY A 152 -16.49 0.29 -1.97
N ASP A 153 -17.19 -0.26 -2.96
CA ASP A 153 -16.60 -1.20 -3.93
C ASP A 153 -16.14 -0.42 -5.17
N THR A 154 -14.93 0.13 -5.09
CA THR A 154 -14.43 1.10 -6.08
C THR A 154 -13.14 0.67 -6.72
N THR A 155 -13.03 0.89 -8.04
CA THR A 155 -11.78 0.74 -8.79
C THR A 155 -11.36 2.07 -9.42
N ILE A 156 -10.12 2.47 -9.22
CA ILE A 156 -9.52 3.60 -9.94
C ILE A 156 -8.29 3.13 -10.71
N ASN A 157 -8.19 3.49 -11.99
CA ASN A 157 -7.04 3.21 -12.84
C ASN A 157 -6.37 4.52 -13.27
N LEU A 158 -5.15 4.77 -12.80
CA LEU A 158 -4.29 5.86 -13.23
C LEU A 158 -3.23 5.31 -14.20
N ASN A 159 -3.54 5.40 -15.50
CA ASN A 159 -2.67 4.91 -16.57
C ASN A 159 -1.74 6.00 -17.11
N GLY A 160 -2.07 7.28 -16.89
CA GLY A 160 -1.29 8.43 -17.36
C GLY A 160 -1.80 9.76 -16.80
N GLY A 161 -1.17 10.87 -17.17
CA GLY A 161 -1.59 12.21 -16.73
C GLY A 161 -1.14 12.61 -15.32
N GLN A 162 -1.82 13.59 -14.73
CA GLN A 162 -1.55 14.14 -13.41
C GLN A 162 -2.81 14.05 -12.54
N MET A 163 -2.68 13.51 -11.34
CA MET A 163 -3.70 13.48 -10.31
C MET A 163 -3.17 14.21 -9.08
N THR A 164 -3.85 15.24 -8.59
CA THR A 164 -3.36 16.05 -7.46
C THR A 164 -4.40 16.15 -6.36
N ALA A 165 -4.03 15.79 -5.13
CA ALA A 165 -4.84 15.95 -3.92
C ALA A 165 -4.11 16.85 -2.91
N ARG A 166 -4.54 18.10 -2.77
CA ARG A 166 -3.78 19.16 -2.09
C ARG A 166 -3.84 19.07 -0.56
N SER A 167 -4.84 19.66 0.10
CA SER A 167 -4.83 19.88 1.55
C SER A 167 -5.22 18.66 2.39
N ASP A 168 -6.23 17.91 1.96
CA ASP A 168 -6.86 16.87 2.79
C ASP A 168 -6.26 15.48 2.53
N GLY A 169 -5.34 15.38 1.57
CA GLY A 169 -4.67 14.15 1.18
C GLY A 169 -5.46 13.27 0.21
N PHE A 170 -4.91 12.10 -0.04
CA PHE A 170 -5.45 11.05 -0.89
C PHE A 170 -5.64 9.78 -0.07
N VAL A 171 -6.88 9.29 0.02
CA VAL A 171 -7.26 8.14 0.84
C VAL A 171 -7.90 7.05 -0.02
N VAL A 172 -7.27 5.89 -0.07
CA VAL A 172 -7.80 4.67 -0.70
C VAL A 172 -8.46 3.81 0.36
N GLY A 173 -9.75 3.53 0.28
CA GLY A 173 -10.47 2.82 1.34
C GLY A 173 -10.86 3.74 2.50
N ASP A 174 -11.44 4.91 2.24
CA ASP A 174 -12.18 5.70 3.23
C ASP A 174 -13.53 5.01 3.59
N ALA A 175 -14.19 5.53 4.61
CA ALA A 175 -15.43 5.03 5.19
C ALA A 175 -16.49 4.52 4.19
N GLY A 176 -17.31 3.56 4.64
CA GLY A 176 -18.49 3.09 3.91
C GLY A 176 -18.62 1.57 3.77
N GLY A 177 -17.65 0.80 4.29
CA GLY A 177 -17.53 -0.62 3.97
C GLY A 177 -17.11 -0.82 2.51
N GLY A 178 -16.70 -2.04 2.15
CA GLY A 178 -16.35 -2.39 0.77
C GLY A 178 -14.85 -2.46 0.48
N ASN A 179 -14.55 -2.86 -0.75
CA ASN A 179 -13.20 -3.11 -1.26
C ASN A 179 -12.81 -2.03 -2.28
N VAL A 180 -11.82 -1.22 -1.93
CA VAL A 180 -11.28 -0.20 -2.83
C VAL A 180 -9.96 -0.68 -3.41
N THR A 181 -9.85 -0.63 -4.74
CA THR A 181 -8.62 -0.89 -5.47
C THR A 181 -8.20 0.33 -6.28
N MET A 182 -6.97 0.80 -6.08
CA MET A 182 -6.33 1.82 -6.90
C MET A 182 -5.18 1.17 -7.67
N ASN A 183 -5.22 1.22 -9.00
CA ASN A 183 -4.16 0.73 -9.87
C ASN A 183 -3.45 1.91 -10.53
N GLN A 184 -2.18 2.10 -10.20
CA GLN A 184 -1.31 3.07 -10.86
C GLN A 184 -0.31 2.32 -11.76
N THR A 185 -0.56 2.37 -13.06
CA THR A 185 0.32 1.80 -14.10
C THR A 185 1.16 2.87 -14.81
N GLY A 186 0.80 4.14 -14.62
CA GLY A 186 1.51 5.29 -15.17
C GLY A 186 1.13 6.60 -14.47
N GLY A 187 1.37 7.73 -15.14
CA GLY A 187 1.02 9.07 -14.65
C GLY A 187 1.73 9.48 -13.35
N THR A 188 1.28 10.58 -12.77
CA THR A 188 1.78 11.08 -11.48
C THR A 188 0.63 11.37 -10.53
N LEU A 189 0.66 10.80 -9.33
CA LEU A 189 -0.19 11.19 -8.21
C LEU A 189 0.60 12.13 -7.30
N THR A 190 0.16 13.36 -7.09
CA THR A 190 0.76 14.32 -6.17
C THR A 190 -0.17 14.56 -4.97
N THR A 191 0.28 14.32 -3.73
CA THR A 191 -0.58 14.55 -2.58
C THR A 191 0.13 14.85 -1.27
N ASN A 192 -0.34 15.84 -0.49
CA ASN A 192 0.31 16.22 0.76
C ASN A 192 0.28 15.12 1.82
N ALA A 193 -0.76 14.28 1.85
CA ALA A 193 -0.89 13.16 2.78
C ALA A 193 -1.47 11.97 2.03
N PHE A 194 -0.98 10.77 2.33
CA PHE A 194 -1.38 9.56 1.61
C PHE A 194 -1.77 8.45 2.57
N ALA A 195 -2.85 7.75 2.24
CA ALA A 195 -3.44 6.74 3.10
C ALA A 195 -3.97 5.55 2.31
N VAL A 196 -3.69 4.35 2.79
CA VAL A 196 -4.32 3.11 2.32
C VAL A 196 -5.04 2.40 3.45
N GLY A 197 -6.35 2.36 3.30
CA GLY A 197 -7.37 1.85 4.19
C GLY A 197 -7.66 2.76 5.37
N LYS A 198 -8.86 2.56 5.92
CA LYS A 198 -9.38 3.23 7.11
C LYS A 198 -10.21 2.24 7.89
N THR A 199 -10.63 2.62 9.09
CA THR A 199 -11.55 1.83 9.90
C THR A 199 -12.79 1.38 9.10
N GLY A 200 -12.99 0.07 9.00
CA GLY A 200 -14.17 -0.58 8.41
C GLY A 200 -14.11 -0.87 6.91
N SER A 201 -12.99 -0.58 6.23
CA SER A 201 -12.84 -0.77 4.77
C SER A 201 -11.60 -1.60 4.43
N THR A 202 -11.59 -2.15 3.22
CA THR A 202 -10.40 -2.72 2.57
C THR A 202 -9.85 -1.70 1.57
N GLY A 203 -8.58 -1.32 1.71
CA GLY A 203 -7.89 -0.46 0.76
C GLY A 203 -6.70 -1.18 0.15
N ILE A 204 -6.65 -1.28 -1.18
CA ILE A 204 -5.53 -1.87 -1.92
C ILE A 204 -5.02 -0.84 -2.93
N TYR A 205 -3.72 -0.53 -2.86
CA TYR A 205 -3.04 0.32 -3.83
C TYR A 205 -1.97 -0.48 -4.56
N ASN A 206 -2.13 -0.67 -5.86
CA ASN A 206 -1.20 -1.37 -6.73
C ASN A 206 -0.43 -0.37 -7.58
N MET A 207 0.88 -0.25 -7.38
CA MET A 207 1.75 0.67 -8.10
C MET A 207 2.75 -0.07 -8.97
N THR A 208 2.39 -0.41 -10.21
CA THR A 208 3.25 -1.13 -11.16
C THR A 208 3.99 -0.21 -12.13
N GLY A 209 3.71 1.10 -12.06
CA GLY A 209 4.40 2.15 -12.80
C GLY A 209 4.06 3.55 -12.29
N GLY A 210 4.47 4.58 -13.04
CA GLY A 210 4.18 5.98 -12.71
C GLY A 210 4.97 6.53 -11.52
N THR A 211 4.50 7.66 -11.00
CA THR A 211 5.13 8.38 -9.88
C THR A 211 4.11 8.72 -8.80
N LEU A 212 4.45 8.45 -7.54
CA LEU A 212 3.75 8.97 -6.36
C LEU A 212 4.63 10.06 -5.78
N ASN A 213 4.17 11.30 -5.83
CA ASN A 213 4.89 12.48 -5.41
C ASN A 213 4.22 13.14 -4.19
N GLY A 214 5.03 13.70 -3.31
CA GLY A 214 4.63 14.90 -2.60
C GLY A 214 3.89 14.70 -1.29
N VAL A 215 4.11 13.61 -0.56
CA VAL A 215 3.76 13.56 0.87
C VAL A 215 4.59 14.65 1.57
N GLN A 216 3.98 15.83 1.76
CA GLN A 216 4.65 17.10 2.06
C GLN A 216 4.48 17.47 3.53
N TYR A 217 5.55 17.99 4.14
CA TYR A 217 5.65 18.74 5.40
C TYR A 217 4.55 18.43 6.45
N GLY A 218 4.79 17.41 7.27
CA GLY A 218 3.85 16.94 8.31
C GLY A 218 2.78 15.96 7.82
N GLY A 219 2.67 15.76 6.50
CA GLY A 219 1.96 14.62 5.93
C GLY A 219 2.76 13.34 6.10
N ASN A 220 2.07 12.26 6.49
CA ASN A 220 2.62 10.93 6.62
C ASN A 220 2.02 10.03 5.54
N PHE A 221 2.79 9.03 5.11
CA PHE A 221 2.31 7.91 4.32
C PHE A 221 1.82 6.84 5.29
N TYR A 222 0.51 6.59 5.32
CA TYR A 222 -0.07 5.57 6.17
C TYR A 222 -0.59 4.38 5.36
N ILE A 223 -0.26 3.18 5.83
CA ILE A 223 -0.87 1.92 5.40
C ILE A 223 -1.55 1.35 6.63
N GLY A 224 -2.88 1.35 6.63
CA GLY A 224 -3.71 0.97 7.76
C GLY A 224 -4.63 2.07 8.26
N ALA A 225 -5.43 1.74 9.28
CA ALA A 225 -6.49 2.62 9.75
C ALA A 225 -5.99 3.95 10.33
N ILE A 226 -6.11 5.02 9.55
CA ILE A 226 -5.95 6.40 10.00
C ILE A 226 -7.07 6.76 11.00
N GLY A 227 -6.68 7.11 12.22
CA GLY A 227 -7.55 7.61 13.29
C GLY A 227 -7.84 6.58 14.38
N SER A 228 -8.35 7.06 15.52
CA SER A 228 -8.58 6.28 16.74
C SER A 228 -9.75 5.28 16.68
N GLY A 229 -10.32 5.04 15.49
CA GLY A 229 -11.42 4.10 15.28
C GLY A 229 -10.93 2.66 15.11
N ALA A 230 -11.67 1.70 15.66
CA ALA A 230 -11.32 0.28 15.61
C ALA A 230 -11.43 -0.35 14.20
N GLY A 231 -10.29 -0.53 13.52
CA GLY A 231 -10.02 -1.66 12.60
C GLY A 231 -10.23 -1.41 11.11
N SER A 232 -9.16 -1.26 10.31
CA SER A 232 -9.21 -1.59 8.88
C SER A 232 -9.44 -3.10 8.72
N VAL A 233 -10.15 -3.50 7.66
CA VAL A 233 -10.33 -4.94 7.36
C VAL A 233 -9.02 -5.50 6.79
N GLN A 234 -8.47 -4.78 5.80
CA GLN A 234 -7.19 -5.05 5.17
C GLN A 234 -6.68 -3.77 4.49
N SER A 235 -5.39 -3.44 4.68
CA SER A 235 -4.74 -2.31 4.03
C SER A 235 -3.48 -2.78 3.33
N GLU A 236 -3.41 -2.65 2.01
CA GLU A 236 -2.28 -3.19 1.24
C GLU A 236 -1.73 -2.16 0.26
N PHE A 237 -0.44 -1.86 0.37
CA PHE A 237 0.28 -1.10 -0.63
C PHE A 237 1.29 -2.02 -1.34
N ASN A 238 1.08 -2.24 -2.62
CA ASN A 238 1.91 -3.04 -3.50
C ASN A 238 2.81 -2.13 -4.36
N LEU A 239 4.09 -2.04 -4.01
CA LEU A 239 5.10 -1.32 -4.79
C LEU A 239 5.71 -2.28 -5.83
N GLY A 240 5.12 -2.30 -7.01
CA GLY A 240 5.56 -3.13 -8.12
C GLY A 240 5.09 -4.59 -8.07
N ASP A 241 5.34 -5.26 -9.18
CA ASP A 241 5.05 -6.67 -9.46
C ASP A 241 6.17 -7.32 -10.29
N ALA A 242 5.88 -8.44 -10.95
CA ALA A 242 6.83 -9.09 -11.85
C ALA A 242 7.17 -8.21 -13.09
N ALA A 243 6.22 -7.40 -13.56
CA ALA A 243 6.31 -6.64 -14.81
C ALA A 243 6.95 -5.25 -14.64
N GLY A 244 6.76 -4.59 -13.49
CA GLY A 244 7.29 -3.24 -13.27
C GLY A 244 7.15 -2.75 -11.83
N THR A 245 7.67 -1.54 -11.58
CA THR A 245 7.48 -0.82 -10.32
C THR A 245 7.29 0.67 -10.59
N GLY A 246 6.72 1.38 -9.62
CA GLY A 246 6.59 2.82 -9.62
C GLY A 246 7.77 3.55 -8.98
N THR A 247 7.75 4.88 -9.05
CA THR A 247 8.70 5.75 -8.33
C THR A 247 7.98 6.49 -7.20
N ILE A 248 8.46 6.36 -5.97
CA ILE A 248 7.94 7.12 -4.82
C ILE A 248 8.91 8.25 -4.51
N GLN A 249 8.41 9.49 -4.54
CA GLN A 249 9.10 10.71 -4.17
C GLN A 249 8.35 11.38 -3.01
N MET A 250 8.98 11.44 -1.85
CA MET A 250 8.44 12.05 -0.65
C MET A 250 9.24 13.30 -0.29
N SER A 251 8.69 14.16 0.56
CA SER A 251 9.48 15.23 1.17
C SER A 251 10.43 14.68 2.24
N GLN A 252 11.51 15.41 2.53
CA GLN A 252 12.58 14.96 3.44
C GLN A 252 12.10 14.61 4.85
N ASP A 253 10.97 15.17 5.29
CA ASP A 253 10.42 14.97 6.64
C ASP A 253 9.26 13.97 6.67
N ALA A 254 8.92 13.37 5.53
CA ALA A 254 7.79 12.48 5.43
C ALA A 254 8.13 11.13 6.07
N SER A 255 7.19 10.62 6.85
CA SER A 255 7.33 9.34 7.51
C SER A 255 6.40 8.30 6.90
N LEU A 256 6.79 7.03 7.02
CA LEU A 256 5.99 5.88 6.61
C LEU A 256 5.50 5.16 7.86
N ALA A 257 4.19 4.92 7.94
CA ALA A 257 3.57 4.19 9.03
C ALA A 257 2.76 3.00 8.50
N ILE A 258 3.07 1.81 9.01
CA ILE A 258 2.34 0.58 8.75
C ILE A 258 1.68 0.13 10.05
N ASP A 259 0.35 0.09 10.07
CA ASP A 259 -0.43 -0.22 11.28
C ASP A 259 -0.57 -1.73 11.53
N SER A 260 -0.72 -2.15 12.79
CA SER A 260 -0.84 -3.56 13.19
C SER A 260 -2.09 -4.30 12.72
N ARG A 261 -3.12 -3.60 12.23
CA ARG A 261 -4.44 -4.17 11.94
C ARG A 261 -4.55 -4.64 10.49
N ASN A 262 -3.86 -5.74 10.17
CA ASN A 262 -3.81 -6.35 8.82
C ASN A 262 -3.32 -5.37 7.74
N SER A 263 -2.30 -4.57 8.06
CA SER A 263 -1.70 -3.65 7.10
C SER A 263 -0.41 -4.22 6.55
N MET A 264 -0.23 -4.13 5.23
CA MET A 264 0.90 -4.69 4.53
C MET A 264 1.48 -3.72 3.50
N LEU A 265 2.80 -3.52 3.58
CA LEU A 265 3.60 -3.04 2.46
C LEU A 265 4.25 -4.26 1.79
N ARG A 266 4.08 -4.41 0.48
CA ARG A 266 4.71 -5.49 -0.29
C ARG A 266 5.32 -4.97 -1.58
N GLY A 267 6.46 -5.54 -1.99
CA GLY A 267 7.01 -5.36 -3.33
C GLY A 267 8.49 -5.00 -3.32
N TRP A 268 8.91 -4.19 -4.29
CA TRP A 268 10.30 -3.81 -4.54
C TRP A 268 10.39 -2.42 -5.17
N GLY A 269 11.48 -1.70 -4.89
CA GLY A 269 11.69 -0.32 -5.31
C GLY A 269 12.37 0.49 -4.19
N THR A 270 12.43 1.80 -4.39
CA THR A 270 13.05 2.73 -3.44
C THR A 270 12.05 3.80 -3.03
N PHE A 271 12.04 4.13 -1.74
CA PHE A 271 11.40 5.34 -1.23
C PHE A 271 12.43 6.48 -1.28
N ASP A 272 12.26 7.42 -2.21
CA ASP A 272 13.11 8.60 -2.32
C ASP A 272 12.53 9.72 -1.46
N LEU A 273 13.19 10.05 -0.35
CA LEU A 273 12.77 11.13 0.55
C LEU A 273 13.22 12.53 0.07
N GLY A 274 13.76 12.66 -1.16
CA GLY A 274 14.19 13.95 -1.69
C GLY A 274 15.39 14.57 -0.94
N GLY A 275 16.10 13.74 -0.17
CA GLY A 275 17.27 14.05 0.65
C GLY A 275 17.44 12.99 1.74
N ALA A 276 18.65 12.42 1.86
CA ALA A 276 18.94 11.44 2.90
C ALA A 276 19.10 12.13 4.27
N GLY A 277 18.51 11.55 5.32
CA GLY A 277 18.91 11.84 6.70
C GLY A 277 18.25 13.04 7.40
N SER A 278 17.01 13.40 7.07
CA SER A 278 16.25 14.22 8.03
C SER A 278 15.95 13.39 9.28
N THR A 279 16.20 13.96 10.45
CA THR A 279 15.87 13.33 11.73
C THR A 279 14.36 13.16 11.95
N ALA A 280 13.54 13.78 11.09
CA ALA A 280 12.08 13.72 11.17
C ALA A 280 11.47 12.52 10.44
N ALA A 281 12.13 11.97 9.41
CA ALA A 281 11.57 10.88 8.60
C ALA A 281 11.69 9.53 9.32
N ARG A 282 10.58 9.05 9.86
CA ARG A 282 10.50 7.81 10.63
C ARG A 282 9.86 6.69 9.83
N LEU A 283 10.28 5.47 10.11
CA LEU A 283 9.64 4.26 9.65
C LEU A 283 8.91 3.60 10.82
N TRP A 284 7.62 3.91 10.99
CA TRP A 284 6.77 3.24 11.97
C TRP A 284 6.28 1.91 11.41
N ASN A 285 6.62 0.81 12.06
CA ASN A 285 6.12 -0.50 11.64
C ASN A 285 5.51 -1.25 12.82
N ASP A 286 4.18 -1.28 12.85
CA ASP A 286 3.41 -2.17 13.69
C ASP A 286 2.76 -3.31 12.88
N GLY A 287 2.85 -3.31 11.54
CA GLY A 287 2.25 -4.29 10.63
C GLY A 287 3.25 -5.18 9.90
N VAL A 288 3.00 -5.48 8.62
CA VAL A 288 3.80 -6.41 7.82
C VAL A 288 4.49 -5.71 6.66
N VAL A 289 5.80 -5.89 6.52
CA VAL A 289 6.57 -5.38 5.38
C VAL A 289 7.27 -6.54 4.66
N LYS A 290 6.91 -6.77 3.40
CA LYS A 290 7.44 -7.86 2.55
C LYS A 290 8.23 -7.30 1.37
N ALA A 291 9.55 -7.47 1.39
CA ALA A 291 10.36 -7.33 0.18
C ALA A 291 10.10 -8.55 -0.72
N ASP A 292 9.39 -8.35 -1.82
CA ASP A 292 9.03 -9.41 -2.77
C ASP A 292 9.72 -9.18 -4.11
N GLY A 293 10.62 -10.09 -4.48
CA GLY A 293 11.36 -9.99 -5.74
C GLY A 293 10.57 -10.44 -6.97
N TYR A 294 9.40 -11.06 -6.78
CA TYR A 294 8.57 -11.65 -7.83
C TYR A 294 9.35 -12.59 -8.76
N GLY A 295 10.25 -13.40 -8.19
CA GLY A 295 11.02 -14.42 -8.90
C GLY A 295 12.33 -13.91 -9.53
N THR A 296 12.74 -12.67 -9.22
CA THR A 296 14.04 -12.12 -9.62
C THR A 296 14.66 -11.33 -8.48
N ASP A 297 15.99 -11.29 -8.42
CA ASP A 297 16.69 -10.56 -7.36
C ASP A 297 16.36 -9.06 -7.42
N ARG A 298 15.59 -8.58 -6.44
CA ARG A 298 15.17 -7.18 -6.33
C ARG A 298 15.17 -6.71 -4.90
N ASP A 299 15.23 -5.40 -4.73
CA ASP A 299 15.34 -4.77 -3.42
C ASP A 299 14.08 -3.94 -3.12
N LEU A 300 13.59 -4.04 -1.89
CA LEU A 300 12.79 -3.01 -1.27
C LEU A 300 13.70 -2.18 -0.38
N ASN A 301 13.98 -0.95 -0.79
CA ASN A 301 14.92 -0.07 -0.11
C ASN A 301 14.20 0.99 0.73
N LEU A 302 14.26 0.81 2.05
CA LEU A 302 13.77 1.73 3.08
C LEU A 302 14.95 2.35 3.87
N SER A 303 16.19 2.26 3.38
CA SER A 303 17.38 2.72 4.10
C SER A 303 17.49 4.25 4.22
N GLN A 304 16.62 5.00 3.53
CA GLN A 304 16.62 6.46 3.57
C GLN A 304 15.91 7.04 4.81
N PHE A 305 15.04 6.27 5.47
CA PHE A 305 14.43 6.68 6.73
C PHE A 305 15.51 6.78 7.82
N ASN A 306 15.27 7.60 8.85
CA ASN A 306 16.25 7.82 9.92
C ASN A 306 16.38 6.61 10.84
N HIS A 307 15.25 6.07 11.31
CA HIS A 307 15.20 4.91 12.18
C HIS A 307 13.83 4.25 12.15
N VAL A 308 13.76 3.04 12.71
CA VAL A 308 12.52 2.29 12.93
C VAL A 308 11.93 2.66 14.28
N GLU A 309 10.61 2.87 14.31
CA GLU A 309 9.82 3.05 15.54
C GLU A 309 8.60 2.12 15.53
N THR A 310 7.99 1.91 16.69
CA THR A 310 6.71 1.19 16.83
C THR A 310 5.80 1.97 17.78
N TYR A 311 4.47 1.94 17.58
CA TYR A 311 3.54 2.57 18.53
C TYR A 311 3.19 1.65 19.70
N SER A 312 3.33 0.33 19.52
CA SER A 312 2.97 -0.66 20.52
C SER A 312 4.17 -1.12 21.33
N THR A 313 4.03 -1.22 22.65
CA THR A 313 5.12 -1.67 23.53
C THR A 313 5.39 -3.17 23.44
N ILE A 314 4.54 -3.94 22.76
CA ILE A 314 4.65 -5.39 22.60
C ILE A 314 4.03 -5.79 21.26
N ASN A 315 4.87 -6.25 20.33
CA ASN A 315 4.43 -6.89 19.10
C ASN A 315 4.90 -8.35 19.08
N THR A 316 4.18 -9.24 19.78
CA THR A 316 4.49 -10.69 19.81
C THR A 316 3.78 -11.47 18.71
N THR A 317 3.33 -10.79 17.66
CA THR A 317 2.52 -11.37 16.58
C THR A 317 3.36 -11.58 15.31
N THR A 318 2.71 -11.82 14.17
CA THR A 318 3.31 -11.99 12.84
C THR A 318 3.65 -10.67 12.15
N ASN A 319 3.83 -9.59 12.91
CA ASN A 319 4.17 -8.28 12.37
C ASN A 319 5.70 -8.11 12.39
N GLY A 320 6.25 -7.50 11.36
CA GLY A 320 7.68 -7.37 11.18
C GLY A 320 8.10 -7.35 9.72
N TRP A 321 9.28 -7.91 9.47
CA TRP A 321 10.02 -7.79 8.24
C TRP A 321 10.15 -9.13 7.53
N TYR A 322 10.01 -9.12 6.22
CA TYR A 322 10.01 -10.35 5.43
C TYR A 322 10.70 -10.10 4.10
N ALA A 323 11.39 -11.12 3.60
CA ALA A 323 11.99 -11.15 2.29
C ALA A 323 11.61 -12.47 1.60
N VAL A 324 11.00 -12.39 0.42
CA VAL A 324 10.42 -13.55 -0.29
C VAL A 324 10.67 -13.46 -1.79
N ASN A 325 10.62 -14.60 -2.48
CA ASN A 325 10.70 -14.72 -3.94
C ASN A 325 11.83 -13.88 -4.57
N HIS A 326 13.06 -14.09 -4.12
CA HIS A 326 14.26 -13.32 -4.50
C HIS A 326 14.31 -11.87 -3.99
N GLY A 327 13.43 -11.47 -3.07
CA GLY A 327 13.43 -10.13 -2.47
C GLY A 327 14.56 -9.92 -1.46
N ARG A 328 15.03 -8.68 -1.35
CA ARG A 328 15.92 -8.19 -0.28
C ARG A 328 15.35 -6.92 0.34
N LEU A 329 15.28 -6.87 1.65
CA LEU A 329 14.85 -5.69 2.40
C LEU A 329 16.05 -4.94 2.96
N LEU A 330 16.15 -3.64 2.66
CA LEU A 330 17.15 -2.74 3.23
C LEU A 330 16.44 -1.77 4.18
N LEU A 331 16.91 -1.71 5.43
CA LEU A 331 16.36 -0.84 6.47
C LEU A 331 17.36 0.27 6.83
N PRO A 332 16.92 1.30 7.57
CA PRO A 332 17.83 2.33 8.09
C PRO A 332 19.01 1.74 8.85
N ALA A 333 20.17 2.39 8.69
CA ALA A 333 21.36 2.05 9.45
C ALA A 333 21.20 2.47 10.93
N VAL A 334 21.88 1.78 11.82
CA VAL A 334 21.85 2.07 13.26
C VAL A 334 23.18 2.67 13.68
N ALA A 335 23.15 3.91 14.17
CA ALA A 335 24.33 4.61 14.65
C ALA A 335 24.84 3.96 15.96
N VAL A 336 26.12 3.58 15.96
CA VAL A 336 26.84 2.96 17.07
C VAL A 336 27.87 3.93 17.63
N VAL A 337 27.82 4.09 18.95
CA VAL A 337 28.79 4.86 19.72
C VAL A 337 29.94 3.94 20.12
N ALA A 338 31.18 4.44 20.09
CA ALA A 338 32.33 3.67 20.51
C ALA A 338 32.21 3.15 21.97
N GLY A 339 32.64 1.91 22.19
CA GLY A 339 32.65 1.25 23.49
C GLY A 339 31.63 0.11 23.60
N ASN A 340 31.01 -0.01 24.77
CA ASN A 340 30.01 -1.03 25.04
C ASN A 340 28.62 -0.42 24.89
N GLY A 341 27.69 -1.14 24.25
CA GLY A 341 26.34 -0.67 24.03
C GLY A 341 25.45 -1.74 23.42
N SER A 342 24.14 -1.53 23.47
CA SER A 342 23.16 -2.40 22.82
C SER A 342 22.34 -1.62 21.82
N TYR A 343 22.11 -2.20 20.64
CA TYR A 343 21.47 -1.56 19.51
C TYR A 343 20.47 -2.54 18.87
N ASN A 344 19.31 -2.03 18.47
CA ASN A 344 18.29 -2.82 17.75
C ASN A 344 18.32 -2.44 16.27
N TRP A 345 18.32 -3.43 15.39
CA TRP A 345 18.11 -3.26 13.95
C TRP A 345 16.74 -3.81 13.57
N GLY A 346 15.96 -3.03 12.81
CA GLY A 346 14.59 -3.40 12.46
C GLY A 346 13.62 -3.34 13.65
N ASP A 347 13.92 -2.59 14.71
CA ASP A 347 13.03 -2.42 15.85
C ASP A 347 13.25 -1.07 16.52
N ASP A 348 12.38 -0.72 17.46
CA ASP A 348 12.49 0.53 18.21
C ASP A 348 13.75 0.54 19.10
N ALA A 349 14.54 1.61 19.01
CA ALA A 349 15.80 1.75 19.76
C ALA A 349 15.61 1.79 21.29
N TYR A 350 14.40 2.13 21.78
CA TYR A 350 14.12 2.24 23.21
C TYR A 350 13.82 0.89 23.86
N PHE A 351 13.52 -0.16 23.09
CA PHE A 351 13.25 -1.47 23.65
C PHE A 351 14.52 -2.18 24.08
N THR A 352 14.43 -2.97 25.16
CA THR A 352 15.52 -3.81 25.67
C THR A 352 15.52 -5.21 25.03
N SER A 353 14.49 -5.55 24.27
CA SER A 353 14.34 -6.79 23.50
C SER A 353 13.78 -6.48 22.11
N THR A 354 14.02 -7.38 21.16
CA THR A 354 13.36 -7.35 19.85
C THR A 354 11.95 -7.92 19.92
N ASN A 355 11.02 -7.23 19.26
CA ASN A 355 9.61 -7.56 19.19
C ASN A 355 9.22 -7.96 17.76
N LEU A 356 9.62 -7.17 16.76
CA LEU A 356 9.24 -7.39 15.37
C LEU A 356 9.89 -8.64 14.77
N VAL A 357 9.11 -9.42 14.02
CA VAL A 357 9.61 -10.59 13.30
C VAL A 357 10.76 -10.17 12.37
N ASN A 358 11.84 -10.97 12.41
CA ASN A 358 13.08 -10.78 11.68
C ASN A 358 13.89 -9.51 12.01
N SER A 359 13.71 -8.93 13.21
CA SER A 359 14.62 -7.94 13.79
C SER A 359 15.73 -8.60 14.61
N PHE A 360 16.80 -7.86 14.93
CA PHE A 360 17.82 -8.34 15.85
C PHE A 360 18.32 -7.26 16.81
N ARG A 361 18.79 -7.68 17.97
CA ARG A 361 19.52 -6.85 18.92
C ARG A 361 20.96 -7.30 18.99
N VAL A 362 21.89 -6.37 18.92
CA VAL A 362 23.32 -6.62 19.16
C VAL A 362 23.76 -5.92 20.43
N THR A 363 24.56 -6.61 21.25
CA THR A 363 25.23 -6.05 22.43
C THR A 363 26.73 -6.16 22.25
N PHE A 364 27.40 -5.02 22.14
CA PHE A 364 28.83 -4.95 21.90
C PHE A 364 29.67 -4.93 23.17
N THR A 365 30.83 -5.54 23.06
CA THR A 365 32.01 -5.25 23.86
C THR A 365 33.06 -4.59 22.96
N GLY A 366 33.40 -3.33 23.25
CA GLY A 366 34.47 -2.60 22.57
C GLY A 366 34.23 -2.32 21.08
N ALA A 367 33.04 -1.86 20.69
CA ALA A 367 32.75 -1.40 19.34
C ALA A 367 33.49 -0.10 19.00
N SER A 368 33.80 0.07 17.72
CA SER A 368 34.19 1.37 17.15
C SER A 368 32.95 2.22 16.87
N GLU A 369 33.10 3.53 16.80
CA GLU A 369 32.06 4.42 16.31
C GLU A 369 31.80 4.18 14.82
N GLY A 370 30.53 4.19 14.41
CA GLY A 370 30.12 3.97 13.02
C GLY A 370 28.65 3.57 12.91
N ASP A 371 28.26 3.09 11.73
CA ASP A 371 26.90 2.63 11.48
C ASP A 371 26.86 1.12 11.26
N ILE A 372 25.80 0.47 11.75
CA ILE A 372 25.45 -0.89 11.35
C ILE A 372 24.35 -0.81 10.31
N SER A 373 24.69 -1.22 9.09
CA SER A 373 23.70 -1.51 8.05
C SER A 373 23.50 -3.02 7.96
N ALA A 374 22.27 -3.43 7.65
CA ALA A 374 21.97 -4.82 7.38
C ALA A 374 20.84 -4.95 6.36
N ALA A 375 20.73 -6.15 5.81
CA ALA A 375 19.69 -6.55 4.87
C ALA A 375 19.05 -7.87 5.30
N LEU A 376 17.73 -8.00 5.14
CA LEU A 376 17.03 -9.29 5.22
C LEU A 376 16.92 -9.87 3.81
N LEU A 377 17.32 -11.12 3.63
CA LEU A 377 17.40 -11.80 2.33
C LEU A 377 16.37 -12.93 2.23
N ALA A 378 15.73 -13.06 1.07
CA ALA A 378 14.98 -14.27 0.73
C ALA A 378 15.95 -15.44 0.49
N GLU A 379 15.55 -16.65 0.90
CA GLU A 379 16.38 -17.87 0.81
C GLU A 379 16.76 -18.23 -0.63
N ASP A 380 15.91 -17.88 -1.61
CA ASP A 380 16.05 -18.21 -3.02
C ASP A 380 16.86 -17.20 -3.85
N ARG A 381 17.39 -16.13 -3.24
CA ARG A 381 18.22 -15.14 -3.95
C ARG A 381 19.51 -15.74 -4.51
N SER A 382 19.98 -15.19 -5.64
CA SER A 382 21.20 -15.68 -6.29
C SER A 382 22.50 -15.37 -5.53
N ASP A 383 22.46 -14.38 -4.63
CA ASP A 383 23.57 -14.02 -3.73
C ASP A 383 23.56 -14.78 -2.39
N VAL A 384 22.58 -15.65 -2.16
CA VAL A 384 22.53 -16.55 -1.00
C VAL A 384 23.20 -17.88 -1.35
N ALA A 385 24.16 -18.31 -0.52
CA ALA A 385 24.89 -19.56 -0.74
C ALA A 385 23.98 -20.78 -0.53
N ALA A 386 24.19 -21.82 -1.33
CA ALA A 386 23.46 -23.09 -1.22
C ALA A 386 23.54 -23.68 0.19
N HIS A 387 22.40 -24.14 0.70
CA HIS A 387 22.22 -24.53 2.10
C HIS A 387 22.06 -26.04 2.32
N ASN A 388 22.09 -26.86 1.26
CA ASN A 388 22.29 -28.32 1.27
C ASN A 388 21.56 -29.09 2.40
N GLY A 389 20.23 -29.00 2.45
CA GLY A 389 19.39 -29.74 3.42
C GLY A 389 19.08 -28.98 4.72
N LEU A 390 19.60 -27.77 4.87
CA LEU A 390 19.07 -26.79 5.82
C LEU A 390 17.78 -26.19 5.26
N ALA A 391 16.90 -25.73 6.14
CA ALA A 391 15.84 -24.80 5.79
C ALA A 391 15.92 -23.59 6.71
N PHE A 392 15.86 -22.40 6.13
CA PHE A 392 16.00 -21.15 6.88
C PHE A 392 14.66 -20.47 7.12
N VAL A 393 14.53 -19.86 8.30
CA VAL A 393 13.37 -19.02 8.68
C VAL A 393 13.69 -17.52 8.60
N GLY A 394 14.98 -17.17 8.45
CA GLY A 394 15.45 -15.80 8.23
C GLY A 394 16.93 -15.77 7.88
N ILE A 395 17.34 -14.82 7.04
CA ILE A 395 18.73 -14.64 6.59
C ILE A 395 19.08 -13.15 6.64
N TRP A 396 20.09 -12.78 7.43
CA TRP A 396 20.56 -11.41 7.60
C TRP A 396 21.96 -11.26 7.02
N SER A 397 22.17 -10.26 6.17
CA SER A 397 23.51 -9.80 5.79
C SER A 397 23.83 -8.54 6.58
N ILE A 398 24.80 -8.62 7.49
CA ILE A 398 25.18 -7.51 8.36
C ILE A 398 26.53 -6.96 7.90
N ASP A 399 26.59 -5.66 7.65
CA ASP A 399 27.80 -4.97 7.23
C ASP A 399 28.85 -4.94 8.34
N GLN A 400 30.11 -4.78 7.95
CA GLN A 400 31.23 -4.83 8.88
C GLN A 400 31.30 -3.57 9.76
N LEU A 401 31.41 -3.78 11.07
CA LEU A 401 31.80 -2.79 12.07
C LEU A 401 32.91 -3.43 12.92
N ALA A 402 33.93 -2.66 13.32
CA ALA A 402 34.99 -3.20 14.16
C ALA A 402 34.55 -3.26 15.63
N PHE A 403 34.71 -4.42 16.28
CA PHE A 403 34.41 -4.65 17.69
C PHE A 403 35.28 -5.78 18.26
N VAL A 404 35.30 -5.96 19.59
CA VAL A 404 36.02 -7.07 20.24
C VAL A 404 35.16 -8.32 20.31
N ALA A 405 33.92 -8.18 20.77
CA ALA A 405 32.92 -9.24 20.80
C ALA A 405 31.52 -8.63 20.68
N ALA A 406 30.57 -9.43 20.19
CA ALA A 406 29.17 -9.05 20.08
C ALA A 406 28.27 -10.25 20.42
N ASP A 407 27.26 -10.02 21.24
CA ASP A 407 26.14 -10.93 21.44
C ASP A 407 24.98 -10.47 20.57
N ILE A 408 24.48 -11.34 19.68
CA ILE A 408 23.35 -11.05 18.79
C ILE A 408 22.17 -11.92 19.19
N ALA A 409 21.01 -11.31 19.40
CA ALA A 409 19.73 -11.97 19.59
C ALA A 409 18.81 -11.71 18.39
N PHE A 410 18.51 -12.75 17.61
CA PHE A 410 17.61 -12.68 16.46
C PHE A 410 16.19 -13.01 16.89
N ARG A 411 15.21 -12.18 16.53
CA ARG A 411 13.78 -12.52 16.61
C ARG A 411 13.40 -13.23 15.32
N TYR A 412 13.30 -14.56 15.35
CA TYR A 412 13.04 -15.37 14.15
C TYR A 412 11.55 -15.44 13.80
N ASP A 413 11.22 -15.87 12.59
CA ASP A 413 9.84 -16.11 12.16
C ASP A 413 9.34 -17.50 12.62
N ASP A 414 8.63 -17.52 13.74
CA ASP A 414 8.04 -18.74 14.33
C ASP A 414 6.92 -19.33 13.45
N ALA A 415 6.17 -18.49 12.73
CA ALA A 415 5.16 -18.96 11.78
C ALA A 415 5.81 -19.70 10.61
N LYS A 416 6.94 -19.19 10.09
CA LYS A 416 7.70 -19.89 9.04
C LYS A 416 8.35 -21.17 9.56
N ALA A 417 8.84 -21.20 10.79
CA ALA A 417 9.34 -22.42 11.42
C ALA A 417 8.25 -23.51 11.45
N ALA A 418 7.04 -23.14 11.88
CA ALA A 418 5.89 -24.03 11.91
C ALA A 418 5.46 -24.49 10.50
N GLU A 419 5.46 -23.60 9.50
CA GLU A 419 5.17 -23.92 8.09
C GLU A 419 6.14 -24.98 7.54
N LEU A 420 7.42 -24.86 7.89
CA LEU A 420 8.49 -25.78 7.48
C LEU A 420 8.53 -27.07 8.32
N GLY A 421 7.70 -27.19 9.36
CA GLY A 421 7.70 -28.34 10.27
C GLY A 421 8.97 -28.45 11.11
N ILE A 422 9.64 -27.31 11.36
CA ILE A 422 10.85 -27.25 12.19
C ILE A 422 10.43 -27.21 13.67
N ASP A 423 10.96 -28.13 14.47
CA ASP A 423 10.91 -28.01 15.93
C ASP A 423 11.81 -26.85 16.35
N GLU A 424 11.23 -25.80 16.94
CA GLU A 424 11.94 -24.59 17.34
C GLU A 424 13.08 -24.85 18.35
N SER A 425 13.03 -25.96 19.09
CA SER A 425 14.12 -26.39 19.98
C SER A 425 15.36 -26.88 19.23
N LEU A 426 15.24 -27.15 17.92
CA LEU A 426 16.33 -27.56 17.03
C LEU A 426 16.91 -26.39 16.21
N LEU A 427 16.36 -25.18 16.35
CA LEU A 427 16.89 -24.01 15.66
C LEU A 427 18.34 -23.73 16.07
N ASN A 428 19.15 -23.42 15.07
CA ASN A 428 20.52 -22.96 15.22
C ASN A 428 20.73 -21.69 14.41
N VAL A 429 21.77 -20.92 14.76
CA VAL A 429 22.29 -19.86 13.90
C VAL A 429 23.39 -20.45 13.02
N TYR A 430 23.42 -20.05 11.77
CA TYR A 430 24.46 -20.39 10.81
C TYR A 430 25.13 -19.11 10.36
N LYS A 431 26.46 -19.13 10.20
CA LYS A 431 27.23 -18.04 9.59
C LYS A 431 27.86 -18.53 8.30
N LEU A 432 27.77 -17.72 7.25
CA LEU A 432 28.43 -18.02 5.99
C LEU A 432 29.92 -17.74 6.11
N VAL A 433 30.75 -18.79 6.01
CA VAL A 433 32.21 -18.72 6.08
C VAL A 433 32.79 -19.40 4.86
N ASN A 434 33.57 -18.66 4.06
CA ASN A 434 34.20 -19.18 2.84
C ASN A 434 33.21 -19.89 1.88
N GLY A 435 31.99 -19.35 1.76
CA GLY A 435 30.94 -19.89 0.89
C GLY A 435 30.19 -21.11 1.45
N ALA A 436 30.43 -21.50 2.70
CA ALA A 436 29.71 -22.59 3.37
C ALA A 436 29.05 -22.13 4.68
N TRP A 437 27.87 -22.66 4.96
CA TRP A 437 27.16 -22.40 6.21
C TRP A 437 27.78 -23.19 7.36
N ALA A 438 28.32 -22.48 8.36
CA ALA A 438 28.86 -23.06 9.58
C ALA A 438 27.91 -22.79 10.76
N VAL A 439 27.59 -23.83 11.53
CA VAL A 439 26.76 -23.69 12.75
C VAL A 439 27.49 -22.83 13.78
N LEU A 440 26.77 -21.87 14.35
CA LEU A 440 27.10 -21.17 15.57
C LEU A 440 26.13 -21.63 16.66
N PRO A 441 26.61 -22.32 17.71
CA PRO A 441 25.73 -22.78 18.78
C PRO A 441 25.08 -21.57 19.46
N GLY A 442 23.75 -21.58 19.50
CA GLY A 442 22.95 -20.52 20.10
C GLY A 442 22.14 -20.98 21.29
N THR A 443 21.53 -20.02 22.00
CA THR A 443 20.55 -20.27 23.05
C THR A 443 19.19 -19.78 22.60
N THR A 444 18.22 -20.68 22.49
CA THR A 444 16.85 -20.37 22.07
C THR A 444 15.99 -19.97 23.27
N ASN A 445 15.25 -18.88 23.14
CA ASN A 445 14.18 -18.45 24.04
C ASN A 445 12.84 -18.56 23.31
N LEU A 446 12.14 -19.67 23.52
CA LEU A 446 10.86 -19.99 22.87
C LEU A 446 9.69 -19.08 23.30
N LEU A 447 9.81 -18.37 24.43
CA LEU A 447 8.76 -17.44 24.86
C LEU A 447 8.87 -16.08 24.16
N ALA A 448 10.08 -15.70 23.77
CA ALA A 448 10.36 -14.46 23.05
C ALA A 448 10.58 -14.69 21.55
N ASN A 449 10.50 -15.95 21.10
CA ASN A 449 10.84 -16.37 19.74
C ASN A 449 12.21 -15.84 19.28
N GLN A 450 13.19 -15.96 20.18
CA GLN A 450 14.54 -15.43 20.00
C GLN A 450 15.59 -16.54 20.02
N ILE A 451 16.68 -16.35 19.27
CA ILE A 451 17.89 -17.17 19.39
C ILE A 451 19.12 -16.27 19.49
N SER A 452 19.97 -16.53 20.48
CA SER A 452 21.14 -15.70 20.78
C SER A 452 22.45 -16.42 20.53
N ILE A 453 23.44 -15.71 19.98
CA ILE A 453 24.81 -16.18 19.74
C ILE A 453 25.84 -15.11 20.13
N SER A 454 27.07 -15.55 20.38
CA SER A 454 28.24 -14.67 20.47
C SER A 454 29.09 -14.77 19.20
N THR A 455 29.63 -13.66 18.73
CA THR A 455 30.51 -13.58 17.55
C THR A 455 31.57 -12.50 17.73
N ASP A 456 32.66 -12.59 16.96
CA ASP A 456 33.75 -11.61 16.89
C ASP A 456 33.77 -10.84 15.54
N SER A 457 32.85 -11.17 14.64
CA SER A 457 32.80 -10.60 13.29
C SER A 457 31.41 -10.71 12.69
N PHE A 458 31.05 -9.72 11.87
CA PHE A 458 29.81 -9.70 11.08
C PHE A 458 29.98 -10.39 9.72
N GLY A 459 28.88 -10.50 8.99
CA GLY A 459 28.75 -11.24 7.74
C GLY A 459 27.30 -11.67 7.51
N THR A 460 27.11 -12.74 6.75
CA THR A 460 25.78 -13.32 6.52
C THR A 460 25.46 -14.37 7.57
N PHE A 461 24.33 -14.20 8.26
CA PHE A 461 23.79 -15.11 9.25
C PHE A 461 22.45 -15.66 8.78
N ALA A 462 22.12 -16.88 9.18
CA ALA A 462 20.79 -17.46 8.97
C ALA A 462 20.32 -18.15 10.26
N VAL A 463 19.02 -18.15 10.50
CA VAL A 463 18.39 -18.98 11.53
C VAL A 463 17.64 -20.09 10.82
N GLY A 464 17.83 -21.33 11.26
CA GLY A 464 17.16 -22.49 10.66
C GLY A 464 17.53 -23.80 11.32
N ALA A 465 17.18 -24.89 10.65
CA ALA A 465 17.50 -26.23 11.11
C ALA A 465 17.72 -27.18 9.93
N VAL A 466 18.33 -28.33 10.21
CA VAL A 466 18.33 -29.45 9.26
C VAL A 466 16.93 -30.04 9.25
N VAL A 467 16.26 -30.01 8.10
CA VAL A 467 14.96 -30.67 7.96
C VAL A 467 15.22 -32.12 7.58
N PRO A 468 14.80 -33.11 8.37
CA PRO A 468 14.94 -34.51 7.98
C PRO A 468 14.26 -34.71 6.64
N GLU A 469 15.01 -35.15 5.63
CA GLU A 469 14.42 -35.39 4.32
C GLU A 469 13.21 -36.33 4.48
N PRO A 470 12.06 -36.05 3.83
CA PRO A 470 10.82 -36.80 4.01
C PRO A 470 10.88 -38.27 3.58
N VAL A 471 12.07 -38.80 3.23
CA VAL A 471 12.32 -40.20 2.91
C VAL A 471 11.81 -41.14 4.00
N THR A 472 11.76 -40.70 5.26
CA THR A 472 11.20 -41.50 6.36
C THR A 472 9.69 -41.72 6.20
N LEU A 473 8.94 -40.73 5.72
CA LEU A 473 7.51 -40.85 5.41
C LEU A 473 7.27 -41.71 4.17
N VAL A 474 8.13 -41.58 3.15
CA VAL A 474 8.05 -42.43 1.95
C VAL A 474 8.35 -43.89 2.30
N LEU A 475 9.34 -44.16 3.15
CA LEU A 475 9.65 -45.50 3.63
C LEU A 475 8.55 -46.07 4.53
N LEU A 476 7.89 -45.25 5.36
CA LEU A 476 6.71 -45.65 6.12
C LEU A 476 5.51 -45.96 5.21
N GLY A 477 5.28 -45.16 4.17
CA GLY A 477 4.25 -45.42 3.16
C GLY A 477 4.51 -46.72 2.38
N ILE A 478 5.74 -46.95 1.93
CA ILE A 478 6.15 -48.18 1.24
C ILE A 478 6.04 -49.39 2.20
N GLY A 479 6.49 -49.24 3.45
CA GLY A 479 6.36 -50.27 4.48
C GLY A 479 4.90 -50.65 4.77
N ALA A 480 4.00 -49.66 4.88
CA ALA A 480 2.57 -49.89 5.06
C ALA A 480 1.93 -50.59 3.86
N VAL A 481 2.35 -50.27 2.63
CA VAL A 481 1.89 -50.96 1.41
C VAL A 481 2.39 -52.41 1.39
N ILE A 482 3.64 -52.67 1.76
CA ILE A 482 4.20 -54.03 1.83
C ILE A 482 3.50 -54.86 2.91
N LEU A 483 3.23 -54.29 4.09
CA LEU A 483 2.51 -54.96 5.18
C LEU A 483 1.05 -55.26 4.81
N ARG A 484 0.37 -54.33 4.13
CA ARG A 484 -1.01 -54.53 3.63
C ARG A 484 -1.09 -55.60 2.53
N LYS A 485 -0.02 -55.78 1.75
CA LYS A 485 0.05 -56.83 0.72
C LYS A 485 0.34 -58.23 1.30
N ARG A 486 0.88 -58.31 2.52
CA ARG A 486 1.10 -59.57 3.26
C ARG A 486 -0.09 -60.05 4.08
N SER A 487 -1.07 -59.19 4.36
CA SER A 487 -2.28 -59.54 5.10
C SER A 487 -3.48 -59.95 4.23
N ARG A 488 -3.27 -60.00 2.90
CA ARG A 488 -4.13 -60.69 1.94
C ARG A 488 -3.42 -61.95 1.46
#